data_AF-A0A2D3C7X4-F1
#
_entry.id   AF-A0A2D3C7X4-F1
#
_cell.length_a   1.000
_cell.length_b   1.000
_cell.length_c   1.000
_cell.angle_alpha   90.00
_cell.angle_beta   90.00
_cell.angle_gamma   90.00
#
_symmetry.space_group_name_H-M   'P 1'
#
loop_
_entity.id
_entity.type
_entity.pdbx_description
1 polymer ?
#
loop_
_entity_poly.entity_id
_entity_poly.type
_entity_poly.pdbx_seq_one_letter_code
_entity_poly.pdbx_strand_id
1 'polypeptide(L)'
;MFDKILPQQKSMSTKLGGLLVLVGETMFLFSLMNFLMITRLQYYSEGDSFIRTLFPHYLFFVIALFLVAFTGMWFAYVYIIPSKQKFSQEQAVKDARSPMYNRLIEVHEDLKGIDNKLQDLSDRLDELEKNQRPGKE
;
A
#
# COMPACT_ATOMS: atom_id res chain seq x y z
N MET A 1 -17.78 -10.88 21.62
CA MET A 1 -17.35 -10.21 22.87
C MET A 1 -16.06 -9.39 22.71
N PHE A 2 -15.25 -9.63 21.66
CA PHE A 2 -14.02 -8.87 21.38
C PHE A 2 -14.23 -7.55 20.61
N ASP A 3 -15.42 -7.30 20.05
CA ASP A 3 -15.70 -6.08 19.26
C ASP A 3 -15.68 -4.77 20.06
N LYS A 4 -15.71 -4.86 21.39
CA LYS A 4 -15.63 -3.70 22.33
C LYS A 4 -14.21 -3.36 22.76
N ILE A 5 -13.23 -4.22 22.48
CA ILE A 5 -11.82 -4.01 22.85
C ILE A 5 -11.07 -3.29 21.73
N LEU A 6 -11.50 -3.46 20.48
CA LEU A 6 -10.90 -2.80 19.33
C LEU A 6 -11.40 -1.36 19.22
N PRO A 7 -10.51 -0.34 19.21
CA PRO A 7 -10.92 1.05 19.05
C PRO A 7 -11.56 1.22 17.67
N GLN A 8 -12.87 1.49 17.66
CA GLN A 8 -13.57 1.84 16.42
C GLN A 8 -13.17 3.26 16.01
N GLN A 9 -12.75 3.42 14.75
CA GLN A 9 -12.41 4.71 14.18
C GLN A 9 -13.66 5.61 14.19
N LYS A 10 -13.81 6.44 15.22
CA LYS A 10 -14.82 7.50 15.25
C LYS A 10 -14.56 8.42 14.06
N SER A 11 -15.62 8.88 13.37
CA SER A 11 -15.48 9.84 12.27
C SER A 11 -14.71 11.06 12.78
N MET A 12 -13.41 11.12 12.48
CA MET A 12 -12.56 12.20 12.94
C MET A 12 -13.01 13.49 12.25
N SER A 13 -13.02 14.59 13.00
CA SER A 13 -13.42 15.90 12.50
C SER A 13 -12.55 16.31 11.30
N THR A 14 -13.18 16.51 10.14
CA THR A 14 -12.53 16.98 8.91
C THR A 14 -11.72 18.27 9.12
N LYS A 15 -12.12 19.10 10.09
CA LYS A 15 -11.40 20.35 10.44
C LYS A 15 -10.06 20.09 11.10
N LEU A 16 -9.97 19.09 12.00
CA LEU A 16 -8.71 18.73 12.66
C LEU A 16 -7.75 18.06 11.66
N GLY A 17 -8.28 17.20 10.79
CA GLY A 17 -7.50 16.61 9.70
C GLY A 17 -6.96 17.67 8.74
N GLY A 18 -7.81 18.59 8.29
CA GLY A 18 -7.40 19.69 7.41
C GLY A 18 -6.36 20.61 8.03
N LEU A 19 -6.49 20.96 9.31
CA LEU A 19 -5.49 21.75 10.03
C LEU A 19 -4.15 21.00 10.12
N LEU A 20 -4.17 19.71 10.42
CA LEU A 20 -2.96 18.90 10.52
C LEU A 20 -2.25 18.78 9.16
N VAL A 21 -3.00 18.67 8.05
CA VAL A 21 -2.44 18.71 6.69
C VAL A 21 -1.78 20.05 6.42
N LEU A 22 -2.47 21.18 6.67
CA LEU A 22 -1.91 22.51 6.43
C LEU A 22 -0.64 22.77 7.25
N VAL A 23 -0.64 22.38 8.52
CA VAL A 23 0.54 22.49 9.40
C VAL A 23 1.67 21.59 8.88
N GLY A 24 1.37 20.36 8.46
CA GLY A 24 2.34 19.45 7.87
C GLY A 24 2.97 19.98 6.59
N GLU A 25 2.16 20.50 5.65
CA GLU A 25 2.64 21.11 4.42
C GLU A 25 3.49 22.36 4.67
N THR A 26 3.08 23.20 5.63
CA THR A 26 3.85 24.38 6.03
C THR A 26 5.21 23.98 6.63
N MET A 27 5.24 22.96 7.48
CA MET A 27 6.50 22.44 8.03
C MET A 27 7.41 21.88 6.94
N PHE A 28 6.86 21.21 5.93
CA PHE A 28 7.63 20.75 4.78
C PHE A 28 8.26 21.90 3.99
N LEU A 29 7.51 22.96 3.70
CA LEU A 29 8.04 24.15 3.03
C LEU A 29 9.13 24.84 3.86
N PHE A 30 8.93 24.94 5.18
CA PHE A 30 9.94 25.48 6.09
C PHE A 30 11.20 24.61 6.11
N SER A 31 11.06 23.29 6.08
CA SER A 31 12.19 22.36 5.98
C SER A 31 12.97 22.55 4.68
N LEU A 32 12.29 22.71 3.54
CA LEU A 32 12.94 23.02 2.26
C LEU A 32 13.72 24.34 2.31
N MET A 33 13.13 25.39 2.89
CA MET A 33 13.84 26.67 3.07
C MET A 33 15.08 26.54 3.95
N ASN A 34 14.98 25.82 5.07
CA ASN A 34 16.13 25.57 5.94
C ASN A 34 17.22 24.77 5.23
N PHE A 35 16.84 23.76 4.44
CA PHE A 35 17.78 22.99 3.64
C PHE A 35 18.53 23.88 2.64
N LEU A 36 17.84 24.77 1.92
CA LEU A 36 18.47 25.73 1.02
C LEU A 36 19.39 26.71 1.77
N MET A 37 18.99 27.16 2.95
CA MET A 37 19.81 28.05 3.78
C MET A 37 21.10 27.37 4.24
N ILE A 38 21.01 26.14 4.78
CA ILE A 38 22.17 25.37 5.25
C ILE A 38 23.10 25.05 4.08
N THR A 39 22.56 24.60 2.95
CA THR A 39 23.38 24.31 1.76
C THR A 39 24.06 25.56 1.21
N ARG A 40 23.42 26.74 1.28
CA ARG A 40 24.04 28.01 0.93
C ARG A 40 25.18 28.36 1.88
N LEU A 41 24.98 28.26 3.19
CA LEU A 41 26.02 28.53 4.18
C LEU A 41 27.21 27.58 4.01
N GLN A 42 26.94 26.29 3.80
CA GLN A 42 27.99 25.30 3.55
C GLN A 42 28.76 25.58 2.25
N TYR A 43 28.05 25.97 1.18
CA TYR A 43 28.67 26.26 -0.11
C TYR A 43 29.65 27.45 -0.04
N TYR A 44 29.34 28.47 0.76
CA TYR A 44 30.21 29.65 0.96
C TYR A 44 31.13 29.55 2.18
N SER A 45 31.19 28.41 2.85
CA SER A 45 32.03 28.20 4.02
C SER A 45 33.51 28.42 3.68
N GLU A 46 34.21 29.23 4.48
CA GLU A 46 35.62 29.57 4.26
C GLU A 46 36.54 28.36 4.47
N GLY A 47 36.15 27.41 5.31
CA GLY A 47 36.94 26.22 5.65
C GLY A 47 36.90 25.08 4.63
N ASP A 48 36.01 25.14 3.63
CA ASP A 48 35.87 24.10 2.61
C ASP A 48 35.68 24.72 1.22
N SER A 49 36.66 24.53 0.36
CA SER A 49 36.65 25.01 -1.03
C SER A 49 36.28 23.91 -2.03
N PHE A 50 36.12 22.65 -1.59
CA PHE A 50 35.94 21.50 -2.47
C PHE A 50 34.66 21.65 -3.33
N ILE A 51 33.54 21.98 -2.70
CA ILE A 51 32.24 22.11 -3.38
C ILE A 51 32.28 23.24 -4.42
N ARG A 52 32.92 24.37 -4.11
CA ARG A 52 33.06 25.51 -5.03
C ARG A 52 34.00 25.20 -6.21
N THR A 53 34.95 24.30 -6.01
CA THR A 53 35.87 23.85 -7.06
C THR A 53 35.16 22.93 -8.05
N LEU A 54 34.34 22.00 -7.56
CA LEU A 54 33.53 21.12 -8.41
C LEU A 54 32.35 21.83 -9.09
N PHE A 55 31.71 22.74 -8.38
CA PHE A 55 30.57 23.52 -8.85
C PHE A 55 30.87 25.01 -8.69
N PRO A 56 31.40 25.69 -9.71
CA PRO A 56 31.75 27.11 -9.62
C PRO A 56 30.56 28.05 -9.39
N HIS A 57 29.34 27.58 -9.67
CA HIS A 57 28.11 28.34 -9.47
C HIS A 57 27.16 27.62 -8.53
N TYR A 58 26.62 28.33 -7.52
CA TYR A 58 25.72 27.77 -6.52
C TYR A 58 24.48 27.11 -7.14
N LEU A 59 23.92 27.68 -8.22
CA LEU A 59 22.78 27.08 -8.92
C LEU A 59 23.09 25.69 -9.48
N PHE A 60 24.29 25.46 -10.02
CA PHE A 60 24.67 24.13 -10.51
C PHE A 60 24.79 23.11 -9.38
N PHE A 61 25.30 23.56 -8.22
CA PHE A 61 25.32 22.73 -7.01
C PHE A 61 23.90 22.35 -6.56
N VAL A 62 22.97 23.32 -6.53
CA VAL A 62 21.56 23.05 -6.16
C VAL A 62 20.88 22.12 -7.17
N ILE A 63 21.09 22.31 -8.47
CA ILE A 63 20.55 21.42 -9.51
C ILE A 63 21.11 20.01 -9.36
N ALA A 64 22.42 19.86 -9.10
CA ALA A 64 23.03 18.56 -8.88
C ALA A 64 22.43 17.86 -7.64
N LEU A 65 22.25 18.57 -6.52
CA LEU A 65 21.57 18.05 -5.34
C LEU A 65 20.13 17.61 -5.65
N PHE A 66 19.40 18.41 -6.44
CA PHE A 66 18.05 18.08 -6.86
C PHE A 66 18.02 16.81 -7.72
N LEU A 67 18.96 16.63 -8.65
CA LEU A 67 19.04 15.42 -9.48
C LEU A 67 19.33 14.17 -8.65
N VAL A 68 20.21 14.27 -7.65
CA VAL A 68 20.50 13.16 -6.73
C VAL A 68 19.26 12.83 -5.90
N ALA A 69 18.60 13.84 -5.32
CA ALA A 69 17.38 13.64 -4.56
C ALA A 69 16.24 13.06 -5.42
N PHE A 70 16.08 13.54 -6.65
CA PHE A 70 15.11 13.04 -7.62
C PHE A 70 15.37 11.58 -7.98
N THR A 71 16.63 11.21 -8.22
CA THR A 71 17.00 9.81 -8.49
C THR A 71 16.69 8.91 -7.30
N GLY A 72 16.97 9.39 -6.07
CA GLY A 72 16.60 8.68 -4.84
C GLY A 72 15.08 8.50 -4.68
N MET A 73 14.31 9.56 -4.94
CA MET A 73 12.85 9.52 -4.92
C MET A 73 12.29 8.57 -5.99
N TRP A 74 12.83 8.63 -7.21
CA TRP A 74 12.46 7.72 -8.29
C TRP A 74 12.70 6.26 -7.90
N PHE A 75 13.90 5.94 -7.38
CA PHE A 75 14.22 4.59 -6.92
C PHE A 75 13.30 4.13 -5.79
N ALA A 76 13.02 5.01 -4.83
CA ALA A 76 12.10 4.72 -3.74
C ALA A 76 10.67 4.46 -4.24
N TYR A 77 10.22 5.25 -5.22
CA TYR A 77 8.90 5.12 -5.81
C TYR A 77 8.75 3.84 -6.63
N VAL A 78 9.74 3.50 -7.45
CA VAL A 78 9.67 2.33 -8.34
C VAL A 78 9.89 1.02 -7.59
N TYR A 79 10.80 0.98 -6.61
CA TYR A 79 11.22 -0.29 -6.00
C TYR A 79 10.80 -0.41 -4.53
N ILE A 80 11.05 0.61 -3.71
CA ILE A 80 10.86 0.52 -2.26
C ILE A 80 9.36 0.53 -1.89
N ILE A 81 8.58 1.45 -2.46
CA ILE A 81 7.15 1.58 -2.13
C ILE A 81 6.37 0.32 -2.54
N PRO A 82 6.48 -0.20 -3.78
CA PRO A 82 5.78 -1.43 -4.16
C PRO A 82 6.24 -2.64 -3.34
N SER A 83 7.54 -2.73 -3.03
CA SER A 83 8.06 -3.79 -2.16
C SER A 83 7.44 -3.75 -0.76
N LYS A 84 7.38 -2.57 -0.13
CA LYS A 84 6.75 -2.40 1.19
C LYS A 84 5.27 -2.73 1.17
N GLN A 85 4.56 -2.32 0.11
CA GLN A 85 3.14 -2.63 -0.04
C GLN A 85 2.91 -4.14 -0.17
N LYS A 86 3.67 -4.82 -1.02
CA LYS A 86 3.58 -6.27 -1.18
C LYS A 86 3.88 -7.01 0.12
N PHE A 87 4.95 -6.63 0.82
CA PHE A 87 5.30 -7.23 2.12
C PHE A 87 4.21 -7.02 3.16
N SER A 88 3.65 -5.81 3.26
CA SER A 88 2.54 -5.53 4.18
C SER A 88 1.28 -6.33 3.85
N GLN A 89 1.00 -6.55 2.56
CA GLN A 89 -0.12 -7.39 2.12
C GLN A 89 0.10 -8.86 2.47
N GLU A 90 1.29 -9.39 2.22
CA GLU A 90 1.66 -10.77 2.60
C GLU A 90 1.56 -10.98 4.12
N GLN A 91 2.00 -10.01 4.92
CA GLN A 91 1.81 -10.05 6.37
C GLN A 91 0.34 -10.00 6.77
N ALA A 92 -0.47 -9.14 6.14
CA ALA A 92 -1.89 -9.05 6.43
C ALA A 92 -2.63 -10.36 6.10
N VAL A 93 -2.22 -11.06 5.04
CA VAL A 93 -2.74 -12.40 4.69
C VAL A 93 -2.26 -13.44 5.72
N LYS A 94 -0.97 -13.47 6.06
CA LYS A 94 -0.40 -14.43 7.02
C LYS A 94 -1.00 -14.29 8.43
N ASP A 95 -1.27 -13.05 8.85
CA ASP A 95 -1.86 -12.75 10.16
C ASP A 95 -3.41 -12.82 10.16
N ALA A 96 -4.03 -13.29 9.06
CA ALA A 96 -5.48 -13.33 8.86
C ALA A 96 -6.21 -11.98 9.05
N ARG A 97 -5.47 -10.86 8.91
CA ARG A 97 -5.96 -9.48 9.04
C ARG A 97 -6.51 -8.91 7.73
N SER A 98 -6.45 -9.65 6.63
CA SER A 98 -7.02 -9.25 5.34
C SER A 98 -8.48 -9.72 5.23
N PRO A 99 -9.48 -8.85 5.46
CA PRO A 99 -10.89 -9.24 5.37
C PRO A 99 -11.30 -9.64 3.94
N MET A 100 -10.60 -9.13 2.92
CA MET A 100 -10.89 -9.44 1.52
C MET A 100 -10.40 -10.84 1.13
N TYR A 101 -9.23 -11.26 1.63
CA TYR A 101 -8.70 -12.60 1.40
C TYR A 101 -9.55 -13.66 2.10
N ASN A 102 -9.93 -13.44 3.36
CA ASN A 102 -10.78 -14.38 4.11
C ASN A 102 -12.15 -14.54 3.42
N ARG A 103 -12.75 -13.44 2.96
CA ARG A 103 -14.02 -13.47 2.23
C ARG A 103 -13.92 -14.18 0.88
N LEU A 104 -12.76 -14.12 0.22
CA LEU A 104 -12.53 -14.86 -1.03
C LEU A 104 -12.43 -16.37 -0.78
N ILE A 105 -11.79 -16.78 0.33
CA ILE A 105 -11.76 -18.19 0.75
C ILE A 105 -13.17 -18.69 1.05
N GLU A 106 -13.96 -17.95 1.83
CA GLU A 106 -15.35 -18.33 2.14
C GLU A 106 -16.18 -18.50 0.87
N VAL A 107 -16.11 -17.56 -0.08
CA VAL A 107 -16.83 -17.68 -1.36
C VAL A 107 -16.35 -18.89 -2.17
N HIS A 108 -15.06 -19.20 -2.14
CA HIS A 108 -14.52 -20.38 -2.83
C HIS A 108 -15.05 -21.68 -2.21
N GLU A 109 -15.13 -21.76 -0.89
CA GLU A 109 -15.72 -22.89 -0.17
C GLU A 109 -17.21 -23.03 -0.45
N ASP A 110 -17.96 -21.93 -0.49
CA ASP A 110 -19.38 -21.91 -0.84
C ASP A 110 -19.63 -22.43 -2.26
N LEU A 111 -18.83 -21.98 -3.24
CA LEU A 111 -18.93 -22.45 -4.63
C LEU A 111 -18.64 -23.95 -4.74
N LYS A 112 -17.64 -24.45 -4.03
CA LYS A 112 -17.33 -25.88 -3.99
C LYS A 112 -18.47 -26.68 -3.33
N GLY A 113 -19.09 -26.13 -2.30
CA GLY A 113 -20.27 -26.72 -1.67
C GLY A 113 -21.47 -26.79 -2.61
N ILE A 114 -21.68 -25.79 -3.47
CA ILE A 114 -22.74 -25.79 -4.49
C ILE A 114 -22.46 -26.85 -5.55
N ASP A 115 -21.21 -26.97 -6.02
CA ASP A 115 -20.82 -27.94 -7.05
C ASP A 115 -21.05 -29.38 -6.56
N ASN A 116 -20.67 -29.68 -5.31
CA ASN A 116 -20.93 -30.98 -4.68
C ASN A 116 -22.44 -31.29 -4.57
N LYS A 117 -23.26 -30.28 -4.25
CA LYS A 117 -24.72 -30.46 -4.17
C LYS A 117 -25.36 -30.66 -5.55
N LEU A 118 -24.81 -30.01 -6.59
CA LEU A 118 -25.21 -30.21 -7.97
C LEU A 118 -24.90 -31.62 -8.45
N GLN A 119 -23.71 -32.15 -8.10
CA GLN A 119 -23.37 -33.55 -8.35
C GLN A 119 -24.33 -34.51 -7.62
N ASP A 120 -24.58 -34.32 -6.32
CA ASP A 120 -25.52 -35.17 -5.58
C ASP A 120 -26.95 -35.11 -6.17
N LEU A 121 -27.39 -33.93 -6.64
CA LEU A 121 -28.67 -33.81 -7.35
C LEU A 121 -28.67 -34.54 -8.69
N SER A 122 -27.58 -34.43 -9.46
CA SER A 122 -27.41 -35.12 -10.74
C SER A 122 -27.45 -36.62 -10.56
N ASP A 123 -26.70 -37.14 -9.58
CA ASP A 123 -26.64 -38.57 -9.27
C ASP A 123 -28.01 -39.11 -8.83
N ARG A 124 -28.75 -38.35 -8.00
CA ARG A 124 -30.12 -38.71 -7.61
C ARG A 124 -31.11 -38.67 -8.78
N LEU A 125 -30.95 -37.72 -9.71
CA LEU A 125 -31.75 -37.63 -10.93
C LEU A 125 -31.50 -38.83 -11.84
N ASP A 126 -30.24 -39.22 -12.01
CA ASP A 126 -29.85 -40.40 -12.79
C ASP A 126 -30.38 -41.70 -12.15
N GLU A 127 -30.34 -41.82 -10.82
CA GLU A 127 -30.97 -42.94 -10.10
C GLU A 127 -32.50 -42.99 -10.28
N LEU A 128 -33.17 -41.83 -10.24
CA LEU A 128 -34.61 -41.74 -10.47
C LEU A 128 -34.99 -42.08 -11.91
N GLU A 129 -34.23 -41.61 -12.90
CA GLU A 129 -34.47 -41.95 -14.31
C GLU A 129 -34.26 -43.45 -14.56
N LYS A 130 -33.24 -44.05 -13.92
CA LYS A 130 -32.97 -45.48 -14.01
C LYS A 130 -34.07 -46.32 -13.35
N ASN A 131 -34.65 -45.86 -12.24
CA ASN A 131 -35.77 -46.53 -11.56
C ASN A 131 -37.13 -46.31 -12.25
N GLN A 132 -37.31 -45.24 -13.02
CA GLN A 132 -38.52 -44.98 -13.81
C GLN A 132 -38.56 -45.70 -15.17
N ARG A 133 -37.52 -46.45 -15.55
CA ARG A 133 -37.55 -47.39 -16.68
C ARG A 133 -37.72 -48.84 -16.20
N PRO A 134 -38.88 -49.27 -15.66
CA PRO A 134 -39.17 -50.69 -15.57
C PRO A 134 -39.58 -51.20 -16.97
N GLY A 135 -38.86 -52.19 -17.48
CA GLY A 135 -39.34 -53.08 -18.53
C GLY A 135 -39.34 -52.52 -19.97
N LYS A 136 -38.28 -52.86 -20.71
CA LYS A 136 -38.47 -53.40 -22.06
C LYS A 136 -37.77 -54.75 -22.11
N GLU A 137 -38.50 -55.77 -21.67
CA GLU A 137 -38.30 -57.14 -22.16
C GLU A 137 -38.58 -57.20 -23.67
#